data_AF-A0A661BJX9-F1
#
_entry.id   AF-A0A661BJX9-F1
#
_cell.length_a   1.000
_cell.length_b   1.000
_cell.length_c   1.000
_cell.angle_alpha   90.00
_cell.angle_beta   90.00
_cell.angle_gamma   90.00
#
_symmetry.space_group_name_H-M   'P 1'
#
loop_
_entity.id
_entity.type
_entity.pdbx_description
1 polymer ?
#
loop_
_entity_poly.entity_id
_entity_poly.type
_entity_poly.pdbx_seq_one_letter_code
_entity_poly.pdbx_strand_id
1 'polypeptide(L)' 'REILNSDSAYYGGSDVGNGGGLEAEPVPWMSREHSLVVSLPPLAALVLAPEPAP' A
#
# COMPACT_ATOMS: atom_id res chain seq x y z
N ARG A 1 7.06 -0.78 1.98
CA ARG A 1 6.26 -1.34 3.09
C ARG A 1 5.00 -0.51 3.37
N GLU A 2 3.95 -1.16 3.85
CA GLU A 2 2.72 -0.53 4.36
C GLU A 2 2.95 -0.13 5.83
N ILE A 3 2.83 1.16 6.17
CA ILE A 3 3.05 1.68 7.53
C ILE A 3 1.74 1.68 8.33
N LEU A 4 0.64 2.08 7.70
CA LEU A 4 -0.64 2.21 8.36
C LEU A 4 -1.77 1.82 7.41
N ASN A 5 -2.69 1.02 7.94
CA ASN A 5 -3.94 0.64 7.31
C ASN A 5 -5.08 0.85 8.29
N SER A 6 -5.96 1.78 7.97
CA SER A 6 -7.14 2.08 8.80
C SER A 6 -8.22 0.99 8.73
N ASP A 7 -8.15 0.05 7.79
CA ASP A 7 -9.07 -1.09 7.64
C ASP A 7 -8.54 -2.39 8.27
N SER A 8 -7.46 -2.32 9.08
CA SER A 8 -6.97 -3.52 9.76
C SER A 8 -8.01 -4.08 10.75
N ALA A 9 -8.04 -5.42 10.90
CA ALA A 9 -8.89 -6.11 11.88
C ALA A 9 -8.74 -5.56 13.31
N TYR A 10 -7.57 -5.03 13.66
CA TYR A 10 -7.33 -4.39 14.97
C TYR A 10 -8.23 -3.18 15.25
N TYR A 11 -8.72 -2.51 14.20
CA TYR A 11 -9.63 -1.36 14.31
C TYR A 11 -11.10 -1.74 14.00
N GLY A 12 -11.40 -3.04 13.87
CA GLY A 12 -12.72 -3.54 13.47
C GLY A 12 -12.98 -3.47 11.96
N GLY A 13 -11.93 -3.28 11.16
CA GLY A 13 -11.98 -3.33 9.69
C GLY A 13 -11.91 -4.76 9.14
N SER A 14 -11.96 -4.88 7.81
CA SER A 14 -12.04 -6.18 7.13
C SER A 14 -10.67 -6.88 6.98
N ASP A 15 -9.60 -6.26 7.46
CA ASP A 15 -8.20 -6.70 7.31
C ASP A 15 -7.75 -6.88 5.86
N VAL A 16 -8.40 -6.14 4.94
CA VAL A 16 -7.97 -6.10 3.54
C VAL A 16 -6.73 -5.21 3.47
N GLY A 17 -5.55 -5.83 3.54
CA GLY A 17 -4.26 -5.18 3.37
C GLY A 17 -3.52 -5.69 2.13
N ASN A 18 -2.45 -5.00 1.74
CA ASN A 18 -1.60 -5.43 0.63
C ASN A 18 -0.49 -6.41 1.07
N GLY A 19 -0.74 -7.19 2.13
CA GLY A 19 0.17 -8.25 2.56
C GLY A 19 1.54 -7.80 3.06
N GLY A 20 1.68 -6.55 3.55
CA GLY A 20 2.89 -6.06 4.22
C GLY A 20 4.02 -5.55 3.31
N GLY A 21 3.94 -5.76 2.00
CA GLY A 21 4.95 -5.29 1.05
C GLY A 21 4.39 -5.16 -0.36
N LEU A 22 4.44 -3.94 -0.89
CA LEU A 22 4.12 -3.65 -2.28
C LEU A 22 5.42 -3.41 -3.04
N GLU A 23 5.64 -4.14 -4.12
CA GLU A 23 6.73 -3.89 -5.05
C GLU A 23 6.32 -2.88 -6.10
N ALA A 24 7.19 -1.90 -6.35
CA ALA A 24 6.97 -0.92 -7.40
C ALA A 24 7.34 -1.53 -8.75
N GLU A 25 6.41 -1.49 -9.70
CA GLU A 25 6.64 -1.95 -11.06
C GLU A 25 7.23 -0.82 -11.92
N PRO A 26 8.09 -1.12 -12.91
CA PRO A 26 8.67 -0.15 -13.84
C PRO A 26 7.65 0.29 -14.91
N VAL A 27 6.45 0.63 -14.47
CA VAL A 27 5.34 1.10 -15.31
C VAL A 27 5.14 2.58 -15.02
N PRO A 28 5.33 3.46 -16.02
CA PRO A 28 5.21 4.89 -15.82
C PRO A 28 3.75 5.29 -15.58
N TRP A 29 3.51 6.06 -14.52
CA TRP A 29 2.17 6.51 -14.14
C TRP A 29 2.26 7.83 -13.35
N MET A 30 1.27 8.72 -13.50
CA MET A 30 1.23 10.02 -12.79
C MET A 30 2.56 10.80 -12.87
N SER A 31 3.20 10.80 -14.05
CA SER A 31 4.51 11.46 -14.28
C SER A 31 5.65 10.93 -13.40
N ARG A 32 5.58 9.67 -12.99
CA ARG A 32 6.65 8.91 -12.32
C ARG A 32 7.03 7.71 -13.19
N GLU A 33 8.29 7.27 -13.09
CA GLU A 33 8.82 6.14 -13.86
C GLU A 33 8.35 4.77 -13.34
N HIS A 34 7.97 4.71 -12.07
CA HIS A 34 7.50 3.51 -11.39
C HIS A 34 6.11 3.75 -10.81
N SER A 35 5.33 2.69 -10.69
CA SER A 35 3.99 2.72 -10.11
C SER A 35 3.79 1.55 -9.15
N LEU A 36 2.78 1.65 -8.29
CA LEU A 36 2.43 0.65 -7.30
C LEU A 36 0.98 0.22 -7.55
N VAL A 37 0.75 -1.08 -7.66
CA VAL A 37 -0.61 -1.64 -7.72
C VAL A 37 -1.10 -1.83 -6.29
N VAL A 38 -2.03 -0.99 -5.85
CA VAL A 38 -2.52 -0.98 -4.46
C VAL A 38 -3.98 -1.40 -4.43
N SER A 39 -4.31 -2.38 -3.58
CA SER A 39 -5.70 -2.69 -3.20
C SER A 39 -6.13 -1.70 -2.11
N LEU A 40 -7.06 -0.81 -2.46
CA LEU A 40 -7.62 0.19 -1.54
C LEU A 40 -8.99 -0.30 -1.03
N PRO A 41 -9.13 -0.55 0.29
CA PRO A 41 -10.42 -0.86 0.88
C PRO A 41 -11.37 0.35 0.85
N PRO A 42 -12.70 0.14 0.86
CA PRO A 42 -13.67 1.23 0.86
C PRO A 42 -13.54 2.08 2.13
N LEU A 43 -13.43 3.41 1.96
CA LEU A 43 -13.26 4.40 3.04
C LEU A 43 -11.99 4.20 3.91
N ALA A 44 -10.98 3.49 3.40
CA ALA A 44 -9.72 3.32 4.11
C ALA A 44 -8.63 4.30 3.64
N ALA A 45 -7.71 4.60 4.56
CA ALA A 45 -6.48 5.33 4.27
C ALA A 45 -5.29 4.38 4.44
N LEU A 46 -4.39 4.39 3.45
CA LEU A 46 -3.14 3.66 3.46
C LEU A 46 -1.96 4.64 3.47
N VAL A 47 -0.99 4.41 4.34
CA VAL A 47 0.29 5.14 4.34
C VAL A 47 1.40 4.17 3.96
N LEU A 48 2.09 4.46 2.85
CA LEU A 48 3.17 3.65 2.32
C LEU A 48 4.51 4.37 2.48
N ALA A 49 5.56 3.63 2.80
CA ALA A 49 6.93 4.13 2.73
C ALA A 49 7.84 3.16 1.97
N PRO A 50 8.85 3.69 1.26
CA PRO A 50 9.89 2.85 0.69
C PRO A 50 10.62 2.12 1.81
N GLU A 51 10.86 0.83 1.59
CA GLU A 51 11.81 0.09 2.41
C GLU A 51 13.15 0.17 1.68
N PRO A 52 14.21 0.70 2.31
CA PRO A 52 15.51 0.73 1.68
C PRO A 52 15.96 -0.73 1.45
N ALA A 53 16.39 -1.02 0.22
CA ALA A 53 17.06 -2.28 -0.08
C ALA A 53 18.32 -2.40 0.83
N PRO A 54 18.64 -3.60 1.34
CA PRO A 54 19.83 -3.80 2.17
C PRO A 54 21.14 -3.45 1.46
#